data_AF-A0A953ATE3-F1
#
_entry.id   AF-A0A953ATE3-F1
#
_cell.length_a   1.000
_cell.length_b   1.000
_cell.length_c   1.000
_cell.angle_alpha   90.00
_cell.angle_beta   90.00
_cell.angle_gamma   90.00
#
_symmetry.space_group_name_H-M   'P 1'
#
loop_
_entity.id
_entity.type
_entity.pdbx_description
1 polymer ?
#
loop_
_entity_poly.entity_id
_entity_poly.type
_entity_poly.pdbx_seq_one_letter_code
_entity_poly.pdbx_strand_id
1 'polypeptide(L)'
;MNTHVDIIDWRGRRGFIGTDAALALLAGHLRARREGRADPAEPTGLITHHLVHDPAAWTFLEELTARLSGRPRIRWIGAPEAFAPAAARDAT
;
A
#
# COMPACT_ATOMS: atom_id res chain seq x y z
N MET A 1 -11.57 1.13 -5.69
CA MET A 1 -10.15 0.88 -5.40
C MET A 1 -10.08 0.04 -4.16
N ASN A 2 -9.36 -1.08 -4.21
CA ASN A 2 -9.14 -1.93 -3.04
C ASN A 2 -7.97 -1.38 -2.24
N THR A 3 -8.15 -1.29 -0.93
CA THR A 3 -7.10 -0.94 0.02
C THR A 3 -6.67 -2.23 0.70
N HIS A 4 -5.44 -2.67 0.42
CA HIS A 4 -4.91 -3.94 0.89
C HIS A 4 -4.12 -3.77 2.18
N VAL A 5 -3.61 -2.56 2.43
CA VAL A 5 -2.86 -2.19 3.62
C VAL A 5 -3.56 -1.00 4.26
N ASP A 6 -4.30 -1.26 5.33
CA ASP A 6 -4.73 -0.23 6.28
C ASP A 6 -3.78 -0.31 7.47
N ILE A 7 -3.11 0.81 7.77
CA ILE A 7 -2.11 0.86 8.84
C ILE A 7 -2.70 1.20 10.20
N ILE A 8 -4.03 1.34 10.32
CA ILE A 8 -4.70 1.75 11.57
C ILE A 8 -5.45 0.58 12.22
N ASP A 9 -5.17 0.39 13.51
CA ASP A 9 -5.90 -0.53 14.37
C ASP A 9 -7.23 0.11 14.82
N TRP A 10 -8.25 0.02 13.96
CA TRP A 10 -9.59 0.52 14.26
C TRP A 10 -10.30 -0.22 15.39
N ARG A 11 -9.92 -1.48 15.64
CA ARG A 11 -10.61 -2.35 16.59
C ARG A 11 -9.99 -2.32 18.00
N GLY A 12 -8.74 -1.89 18.11
CA GLY A 12 -8.05 -1.72 19.38
C GLY A 12 -7.69 -0.27 19.65
N ARG A 13 -6.40 0.06 19.51
CA ARG A 13 -5.81 1.29 20.05
C ARG A 13 -6.13 2.57 19.26
N ARG A 14 -6.72 2.47 18.06
CA ARG A 14 -6.91 3.59 17.12
C ARG A 14 -5.60 4.33 16.84
N GLY A 15 -4.57 3.55 16.48
CA GLY A 15 -3.23 4.01 16.11
C GLY A 15 -2.55 3.00 15.18
N PHE A 16 -1.24 3.10 15.01
CA PHE A 16 -0.49 2.24 14.08
C PHE A 16 -0.62 0.75 14.44
N ILE A 17 -0.91 -0.10 13.45
CA ILE A 17 -1.00 -1.57 13.63
C ILE A 17 0.35 -2.24 13.93
N GLY A 18 1.46 -1.52 13.80
CA GLY A 18 2.81 -2.03 13.95
C GLY A 18 3.43 -2.47 12.61
N THR A 19 4.75 -2.36 12.53
CA THR A 19 5.53 -2.57 11.30
C THR A 19 5.32 -3.96 10.71
N ASP A 20 5.42 -5.01 11.53
CA ASP A 20 5.29 -6.40 11.06
C ASP A 20 3.90 -6.68 10.48
N ALA A 21 2.84 -6.17 11.13
CA ALA A 21 1.48 -6.33 10.64
C ALA A 21 1.27 -5.59 9.31
N ALA A 22 1.72 -4.34 9.20
CA ALA A 22 1.61 -3.56 7.98
C ALA A 22 2.40 -4.19 6.81
N LEU A 23 3.63 -4.67 7.07
CA LEU A 23 4.44 -5.37 6.07
C LEU A 23 3.85 -6.72 5.69
N ALA A 24 3.24 -7.45 6.62
CA ALA A 24 2.56 -8.70 6.33
C ALA A 24 1.37 -8.51 5.37
N LEU A 25 0.59 -7.44 5.56
CA LEU A 25 -0.49 -7.06 4.63
C LEU A 25 0.06 -6.73 3.23
N LEU A 26 1.11 -5.90 3.17
CA LEU A 26 1.75 -5.50 1.91
C LEU A 26 2.32 -6.72 1.17
N ALA A 27 3.14 -7.52 1.85
CA ALA A 27 3.75 -8.71 1.28
C ALA A 27 2.71 -9.77 0.89
N GLY A 28 1.65 -9.91 1.70
CA GLY A 28 0.54 -10.81 1.45
C GLY A 28 -0.16 -10.52 0.14
N HIS A 29 -0.49 -9.24 -0.13
CA HIS A 29 -1.12 -8.86 -1.39
C HIS A 29 -0.17 -9.02 -2.58
N LEU A 30 1.09 -8.58 -2.44
CA LEU A 30 2.09 -8.78 -3.50
C LEU A 30 2.31 -10.26 -3.84
N ARG A 31 2.25 -11.15 -2.83
CA ARG A 31 2.29 -12.60 -3.03
C ARG A 31 1.04 -13.11 -3.74
N ALA A 32 -0.15 -12.65 -3.33
CA ALA A 32 -1.40 -13.03 -3.98
C ALA A 32 -1.39 -12.70 -5.47
N ARG A 33 -0.90 -11.52 -5.86
CA ARG A 33 -0.74 -11.12 -7.27
C ARG A 33 0.20 -12.04 -8.04
N ARG A 34 1.35 -12.40 -7.46
CA ARG A 34 2.33 -13.31 -8.08
C ARG A 34 1.81 -14.74 -8.25
N GLU A 35 0.93 -15.18 -7.36
CA GLU A 35 0.35 -16.53 -7.36
C GLU A 35 -0.99 -16.60 -8.09
N GLY A 36 -1.46 -15.51 -8.73
CA GLY A 36 -2.74 -15.48 -9.43
C GLY A 36 -3.97 -15.56 -8.52
N ARG A 37 -3.81 -15.27 -7.23
CA ARG A 37 -4.89 -15.23 -6.21
C ARG A 37 -5.49 -13.83 -6.02
N ALA A 38 -4.97 -12.85 -6.74
CA ALA A 38 -5.45 -11.48 -6.87
C ALA A 38 -5.21 -11.02 -8.32
N ASP A 39 -5.85 -9.93 -8.76
CA ASP A 39 -5.68 -9.45 -10.13
C ASP A 39 -4.21 -9.02 -10.35
N PRO A 40 -3.47 -9.64 -11.28
CA PRO A 40 -2.07 -9.29 -11.51
C PRO A 40 -1.90 -7.84 -11.98
N ALA A 41 -2.92 -7.26 -12.62
CA ALA A 41 -2.92 -5.88 -13.11
C ALA A 41 -3.40 -4.86 -12.06
N GLU A 42 -3.95 -5.30 -10.92
CA GLU A 42 -4.42 -4.35 -9.90
C GLU A 42 -3.25 -3.77 -9.06
N PRO A 43 -3.24 -2.45 -8.82
CA PRO A 43 -2.27 -1.85 -7.90
C PRO A 43 -2.45 -2.32 -6.45
N THR A 44 -1.35 -2.37 -5.70
CA THR A 44 -1.41 -2.59 -4.25
C THR A 44 -1.70 -1.29 -3.52
N GLY A 45 -2.96 -1.07 -3.15
CA GLY A 45 -3.38 0.11 -2.39
C GLY A 45 -2.96 0.10 -0.90
N LEU A 46 -2.37 1.22 -0.46
CA LEU A 46 -2.11 1.59 0.95
C LEU A 46 -3.05 2.74 1.31
N ILE A 47 -3.80 2.62 2.41
CA ILE A 47 -4.66 3.69 2.93
C ILE A 47 -4.06 4.28 4.21
N THR A 48 -4.17 5.60 4.33
CA THR A 48 -3.68 6.39 5.47
C THR A 48 -4.81 7.24 6.04
N HIS A 49 -4.69 7.57 7.32
CA HIS A 49 -5.70 8.34 8.05
C HIS A 49 -4.98 9.39 8.91
N HIS A 50 -4.49 10.44 8.26
CA HIS A 50 -3.60 11.44 8.88
C HIS A 50 -4.10 12.01 10.23
N LEU A 51 -5.42 12.10 10.45
CA LEU A 51 -6.01 12.56 11.71
C LEU A 51 -5.82 11.59 12.89
N VAL A 52 -5.54 10.32 12.62
CA VAL A 52 -5.35 9.27 13.65
C VAL A 52 -3.96 8.63 13.59
N HIS A 53 -3.04 9.23 12.82
CA HIS A 53 -1.65 8.80 12.84
C HIS A 53 -1.00 9.19 14.17
N ASP A 54 -0.42 8.20 14.84
CA ASP A 54 0.54 8.41 15.91
C ASP A 54 1.96 8.60 15.31
N PRO A 55 2.97 8.95 16.13
CA PRO A 55 4.34 9.10 15.64
C PRO A 55 4.89 7.86 14.93
N ALA A 56 4.49 6.65 15.37
CA ALA A 56 4.97 5.41 14.78
C ALA A 56 4.39 5.18 13.37
N ALA A 57 3.13 5.55 13.13
CA ALA A 57 2.53 5.55 11.79
C ALA A 57 3.29 6.48 10.84
N TRP A 58 3.66 7.68 11.30
CA TRP A 58 4.45 8.62 10.49
C TRP A 58 5.84 8.08 10.18
N THR A 59 6.58 7.61 11.18
CA THR A 59 7.90 7.00 10.98
C THR A 59 7.84 5.82 10.01
N PHE A 60 6.84 4.94 10.16
CA PHE A 60 6.65 3.82 9.25
C PHE A 60 6.44 4.27 7.79
N LEU A 61 5.60 5.30 7.57
CA LEU A 61 5.33 5.80 6.22
C LEU A 61 6.56 6.46 5.59
N GLU A 62 7.33 7.23 6.36
CA GLU A 62 8.60 7.81 5.91
C GLU A 62 9.60 6.72 5.52
N GLU A 63 9.81 5.72 6.38
CA GLU A 63 10.73 4.61 6.09
C GLU A 63 10.27 3.77 4.90
N LEU A 64 8.97 3.46 4.83
CA LEU A 64 8.40 2.69 3.73
C LEU A 64 8.56 3.44 2.41
N THR A 65 8.18 4.71 2.36
CA THR A 65 8.29 5.51 1.13
C THR A 65 9.74 5.70 0.72
N ALA A 66 10.66 5.97 1.64
CA ALA A 66 12.09 6.07 1.35
C ALA A 66 12.65 4.74 0.83
N ARG A 67 12.24 3.62 1.43
CA ARG A 67 12.66 2.28 1.00
C ARG A 67 12.07 1.91 -0.36
N LEU A 68 10.88 2.34 -0.72
CA LEU A 68 10.26 1.94 -1.99
C LEU A 68 10.61 2.88 -3.16
N SER A 69 10.92 4.14 -2.87
CA SER A 69 11.23 5.16 -3.87
C SER A 69 12.54 4.88 -4.61
N GLY A 70 12.60 5.29 -5.89
CA GLY A 70 13.79 5.13 -6.74
C GLY A 70 14.09 3.71 -7.21
N ARG A 71 13.19 2.75 -6.97
CA ARG A 71 13.35 1.37 -7.46
C ARG A 71 12.72 1.19 -8.84
N PRO A 72 13.46 0.65 -9.83
CA PRO A 72 12.91 0.40 -11.17
C PRO A 72 11.67 -0.50 -11.22
N ARG A 73 11.50 -1.36 -10.21
CA ARG A 73 10.37 -2.32 -10.12
C ARG A 73 9.17 -1.78 -9.35
N ILE A 74 9.20 -0.54 -8.88
CA ILE A 74 8.15 0.07 -8.07
C ILE A 74 7.76 1.39 -8.70
N ARG A 75 6.45 1.58 -8.92
CA ARG A 75 5.89 2.82 -9.44
C ARG A 75 4.81 3.30 -8.48
N TRP A 76 4.98 4.52 -7.98
CA TRP A 76 3.94 5.23 -7.27
C TRP A 76 3.00 5.85 -8.29
N ILE A 77 1.71 5.58 -8.17
CA ILE A 77 0.69 6.06 -9.11
C ILE A 77 -0.30 6.95 -8.38
N GLY A 78 -0.72 8.01 -9.06
CA GLY A 78 -1.80 8.86 -8.56
C GLY A 78 -3.16 8.17 -8.70
N ALA A 79 -4.16 8.68 -7.98
CA ALA A 79 -5.52 8.16 -8.07
C ALA A 79 -6.07 8.12 -9.51
N PRO A 80 -5.92 9.14 -10.38
CA PRO A 80 -6.45 9.09 -11.74
C PRO A 80 -5.95 7.88 -12.53
N GLU A 81 -4.66 7.58 -12.41
CA GLU A 81 -4.06 6.43 -13.06
C GLU A 81 -4.52 5.11 -12.41
N ALA A 82 -4.61 5.07 -11.08
CA ALA A 82 -5.15 3.93 -10.34
C ALA A 82 -6.61 3.60 -10.71
N PHE A 83 -7.37 4.52 -11.32
CA PHE A 83 -8.74 4.30 -11.81
C PHE A 83 -8.86 4.18 -13.34
N ALA A 84 -7.79 4.41 -14.11
CA ALA A 84 -7.81 4.27 -15.56
C ALA A 84 -8.09 2.81 -16.01
N PRO A 85 -8.46 2.52 -17.26
CA PRO A 85 -8.47 1.14 -17.76
C PRO A 85 -7.06 0.51 -17.71
N ALA A 86 -6.95 -0.81 -17.52
CA ALA A 86 -5.65 -1.50 -17.42
C ALA A 86 -4.72 -1.21 -18.63
N ALA A 87 -5.29 -1.17 -19.84
CA ALA A 87 -4.56 -0.84 -21.07
C ALA A 87 -3.88 0.56 -21.07
N ALA A 88 -4.32 1.48 -20.21
CA ALA A 88 -3.77 2.82 -20.11
C ALA A 88 -2.68 2.95 -19.01
N ARG A 89 -2.51 1.95 -18.14
CA ARG A 89 -1.54 1.98 -17.02
C ARG A 89 -0.15 1.46 -17.38
N ASP A 90 -0.04 0.69 -18.46
CA ASP A 90 1.22 0.05 -18.91
C ASP A 90 1.96 0.87 -19.99
N ALA A 91 1.44 2.04 -20.37
CA ALA A 91 1.95 2.87 -21.46
C ALA A 91 2.98 3.94 -21.01
N THR A 92 3.57 3.83 -19.81
CA THR A 92 4.49 4.84 -19.26
C THR A 92 5.64 4.19 -18.49
#